data_AF-U2F972-F1
#
_entry.id   AF-U2F972-F1
#
_cell.length_a   1.000
_cell.length_b   1.000
_cell.length_c   1.000
_cell.angle_alpha   90.00
_cell.angle_beta   90.00
_cell.angle_gamma   90.00
#
_symmetry.space_group_name_H-M   'P 1'
#
loop_
_entity.id
_entity.type
_entity.pdbx_description
1 polymer ?
#
loop_
_entity_poly.entity_id
_entity_poly.type
_entity_poly.pdbx_seq_one_letter_code
_entity_poly.pdbx_strand_id
1 'polypeptide(L)'
;MPVIGLIGGRAGCYGGGGLLAACCSALAVSEQGRISVSGPEVIETNRGVEEFDSKDRALIWRTMGGKHRRLIGGADRYVADTPDAFRAAALELIGRAPAFDAAMLRAEQARLEARVERFGACNDALDVWRALGADKPEAIPGMPDDTFVSLADQLQESTHDAR
;
A
#
# COMPACT_ATOMS: atom_id res chain seq x y z
N MET A 1 10.61 -20.43 2.61
CA MET A 1 11.25 -19.27 3.27
C MET A 1 10.43 -18.03 2.95
N PRO A 2 10.15 -17.15 3.92
CA PRO A 2 9.40 -15.93 3.65
C PRO A 2 10.22 -14.96 2.80
N VAL A 3 9.54 -14.23 1.92
CA VAL A 3 10.13 -13.16 1.09
C VAL A 3 9.56 -11.84 1.56
N ILE A 4 10.41 -10.94 2.05
CA ILE A 4 10.00 -9.62 2.53
C ILE A 4 10.40 -8.55 1.53
N GLY A 5 9.44 -7.73 1.08
CA GLY A 5 9.72 -6.57 0.25
C GLY A 5 9.85 -5.30 1.09
N LEU A 6 10.88 -4.51 0.82
CA LEU A 6 11.16 -3.23 1.49
C LEU A 6 11.14 -2.14 0.42
N ILE A 7 10.12 -1.29 0.42
CA ILE A 7 9.86 -0.35 -0.68
C ILE A 7 9.93 1.08 -0.14
N GLY A 8 11.05 1.74 -0.40
CA GLY A 8 11.25 3.15 -0.10
C GLY A 8 11.87 3.91 -1.27
N GLY A 9 12.37 5.11 -0.97
CA GLY A 9 13.11 5.92 -1.93
C GLY A 9 12.31 6.43 -3.14
N ARG A 10 13.02 7.19 -3.99
CA ARG A 10 12.41 8.06 -5.02
C ARG A 10 12.05 7.35 -6.33
N ALA A 11 12.51 6.12 -6.56
CA ALA A 11 12.20 5.37 -7.78
C ALA A 11 10.80 4.71 -7.75
N GLY A 12 10.35 4.23 -6.57
CA GLY A 12 9.15 3.43 -6.46
C GLY A 12 9.34 2.01 -7.01
N CYS A 13 8.26 1.22 -6.99
CA CYS A 13 8.21 -0.18 -7.39
C CYS A 13 7.12 -0.36 -8.44
N TYR A 14 7.54 -0.32 -9.72
CA TYR A 14 6.65 -0.33 -10.88
C TYR A 14 6.87 -1.56 -11.77
N GLY A 15 5.96 -1.80 -12.71
CA GLY A 15 6.08 -2.87 -13.70
C GLY A 15 6.12 -4.25 -13.06
N GLY A 16 7.07 -5.08 -13.49
CA GLY A 16 7.32 -6.40 -12.89
C GLY A 16 7.65 -6.31 -11.40
N GLY A 17 8.29 -5.23 -10.95
CA GLY A 17 8.55 -5.01 -9.52
C GLY A 17 7.27 -4.89 -8.70
N GLY A 18 6.28 -4.13 -9.20
CA GLY A 18 4.98 -3.98 -8.53
C GLY A 18 4.22 -5.31 -8.43
N LEU A 19 4.33 -6.18 -9.44
CA LEU A 19 3.77 -7.53 -9.40
C LEU A 19 4.51 -8.41 -8.38
N LEU A 20 5.85 -8.38 -8.37
CA LEU A 20 6.66 -9.11 -7.41
C LEU A 20 6.37 -8.69 -5.97
N ALA A 21 6.15 -7.39 -5.72
CA ALA A 21 5.76 -6.88 -4.41
C ALA A 21 4.46 -7.54 -3.91
N ALA A 22 3.45 -7.71 -4.77
CA ALA A 22 2.21 -8.39 -4.41
C ALA A 22 2.41 -9.86 -4.03
N CYS A 23 3.46 -10.51 -4.55
CA CYS A 23 3.82 -11.90 -4.25
C CYS A 23 4.73 -12.06 -3.02
N CYS A 24 5.21 -10.96 -2.40
CA CYS A 24 5.98 -11.06 -1.16
C CYS A 24 5.10 -11.57 -0.02
N SER A 25 5.70 -12.33 0.90
CA SER A 25 5.06 -12.83 2.11
C SER A 25 4.62 -11.68 3.04
N ALA A 26 5.39 -10.59 3.04
CA ALA A 26 5.00 -9.31 3.64
C ALA A 26 5.80 -8.15 3.02
N LEU A 27 5.33 -6.93 3.23
CA LEU A 27 5.86 -5.69 2.70
C LEU A 27 5.97 -4.60 3.77
N ALA A 28 7.12 -3.92 3.81
CA ALA A 28 7.26 -2.63 4.47
C ALA A 28 7.42 -1.53 3.43
N VAL A 29 6.78 -0.38 3.64
CA VAL A 29 6.82 0.77 2.74
C VAL A 29 7.13 2.06 3.50
N SER A 30 7.83 3.02 2.88
CA SER A 30 7.99 4.37 3.43
C SER A 30 7.10 5.39 2.73
N GLU A 31 7.04 6.63 3.22
CA GLU A 31 6.26 7.70 2.59
C GLU A 31 6.62 7.89 1.11
N GLN A 32 7.91 7.81 0.78
CA GLN A 32 8.42 8.01 -0.57
C GLN A 32 8.14 6.81 -1.50
N GLY A 33 7.87 5.65 -0.90
CA GLY A 33 7.53 4.43 -1.62
C GLY A 33 6.25 4.60 -2.43
N ARG A 34 6.29 4.13 -3.68
CA ARG A 34 5.09 3.95 -4.52
C ARG A 34 5.10 2.55 -5.09
N ILE A 35 3.94 1.93 -5.21
CA ILE A 35 3.78 0.56 -5.73
C ILE A 35 2.67 0.58 -6.75
N SER A 36 2.90 0.11 -7.98
CA SER A 36 1.87 -0.02 -9.01
C SER A 36 2.36 -0.94 -10.14
N VAL A 37 1.47 -1.47 -10.97
CA VAL A 37 1.87 -2.18 -12.20
C VAL A 37 2.35 -1.19 -13.26
N SER A 38 1.65 -0.06 -13.42
CA SER A 38 2.01 0.99 -14.38
C SER A 38 2.47 2.25 -13.66
N GLY A 39 3.54 2.87 -14.19
CA GLY A 39 4.00 4.17 -13.72
C GLY A 39 3.09 5.31 -14.22
N PRO A 40 3.13 6.49 -13.56
CA PRO A 40 2.29 7.65 -13.90
C PRO A 40 2.29 8.03 -15.39
N GLU A 41 3.48 8.23 -15.98
CA GLU A 41 3.64 8.64 -17.38
C GLU A 41 3.09 7.60 -18.37
N VAL A 42 3.18 6.31 -18.01
CA VAL A 42 2.64 5.22 -18.83
C VAL A 42 1.11 5.23 -18.79
N ILE A 43 0.50 5.50 -17.64
CA ILE A 43 -0.96 5.60 -17.52
C ILE A 43 -1.45 6.79 -18.34
N GLU A 44 -0.85 7.97 -18.15
CA GLU A 44 -1.18 9.20 -18.90
C GLU A 44 -1.10 8.98 -20.42
N THR A 45 0.00 8.38 -20.89
CA THR A 45 0.21 8.13 -22.32
C THR A 45 -0.87 7.23 -22.91
N ASN A 46 -1.34 6.22 -22.17
CA ASN A 46 -2.30 5.23 -22.67
C ASN A 46 -3.76 5.61 -22.43
N ARG A 47 -4.07 6.46 -21.45
CA ARG A 47 -5.44 6.81 -21.03
C ARG A 47 -5.78 8.29 -21.18
N GLY A 48 -4.78 9.16 -21.37
CA GLY A 48 -4.93 10.60 -21.43
C GLY A 48 -4.69 11.28 -20.08
N VAL A 49 -4.32 12.55 -20.14
CA VAL A 49 -4.06 13.41 -18.96
C VAL A 49 -5.29 13.64 -18.09
N GLU A 50 -6.49 13.60 -18.68
CA GLU A 50 -7.75 13.74 -17.96
C GLU A 50 -8.02 12.56 -17.02
N GLU A 51 -7.54 11.35 -17.38
CA GLU A 51 -7.66 10.16 -16.54
C GLU A 51 -6.58 10.13 -15.45
N PHE A 52 -5.34 10.47 -15.81
CA PHE A 52 -4.23 10.47 -14.86
C PHE A 52 -3.13 11.46 -15.29
N ASP A 53 -3.04 12.61 -14.61
CA ASP A 53 -1.94 13.56 -14.81
C ASP A 53 -0.68 13.08 -14.08
N SER A 54 0.35 12.68 -14.82
CA SER A 54 1.64 12.24 -14.30
C SER A 54 2.45 13.34 -13.61
N LYS A 55 2.01 14.60 -13.72
CA LYS A 55 2.59 15.75 -13.01
C LYS A 55 1.83 16.07 -11.72
N ASP A 56 0.62 15.55 -11.53
CA ASP A 56 -0.10 15.65 -10.25
C ASP A 56 0.50 14.68 -9.23
N ARG A 57 1.47 15.20 -8.48
CA ARG A 57 2.12 14.46 -7.38
C ARG A 57 1.13 14.05 -6.30
N ALA A 58 0.10 14.84 -6.04
CA ALA A 58 -0.87 14.51 -5.00
C ALA A 58 -1.71 13.30 -5.44
N LEU A 59 -2.20 13.29 -6.69
CA LEU A 59 -2.90 12.14 -7.27
C LEU A 59 -2.01 10.88 -7.26
N ILE A 60 -0.74 11.00 -7.69
CA ILE A 60 0.22 9.87 -7.64
C ILE A 60 0.30 9.27 -6.23
N TRP A 61 0.51 10.10 -5.20
CA TRP A 61 0.64 9.57 -3.84
C TRP A 61 -0.67 9.01 -3.29
N ARG A 62 -1.82 9.61 -3.64
CA ARG A 62 -3.13 9.07 -3.26
C ARG A 62 -3.41 7.72 -3.92
N THR A 63 -3.01 7.50 -5.16
CA THR A 63 -3.29 6.24 -5.89
C THR A 63 -2.30 5.12 -5.59
N MET A 64 -1.01 5.43 -5.44
CA MET A 64 0.05 4.42 -5.40
C MET A 64 1.07 4.59 -4.27
N GLY A 65 0.95 5.65 -3.46
CA GLY A 65 1.90 5.96 -2.37
C GLY A 65 1.81 5.05 -1.15
N GLY A 66 2.86 5.06 -0.33
CA GLY A 66 3.01 4.18 0.84
C GLY A 66 1.87 4.29 1.86
N LYS A 67 1.39 5.51 2.14
CA LYS A 67 0.25 5.72 3.06
C LYS A 67 -1.02 5.03 2.55
N HIS A 68 -1.34 5.19 1.27
CA HIS A 68 -2.49 4.50 0.67
C HIS A 68 -2.31 2.98 0.74
N ARG A 69 -1.13 2.47 0.34
CA ARG A 69 -0.80 1.04 0.39
C ARG A 69 -0.93 0.46 1.80
N ARG A 70 -0.47 1.18 2.83
CA ARG A 70 -0.61 0.76 4.24
C ARG A 70 -2.08 0.71 4.69
N LEU A 71 -2.90 1.67 4.28
CA LEU A 71 -4.31 1.75 4.71
C LEU A 71 -5.18 0.66 4.07
N ILE A 72 -4.97 0.34 2.79
CA ILE A 72 -5.77 -0.67 2.07
C ILE A 72 -5.25 -2.13 2.22
N GLY A 73 -4.35 -2.36 3.18
CA GLY A 73 -3.70 -3.67 3.37
C GLY A 73 -2.88 -4.14 2.16
N GLY A 74 -2.28 -3.20 1.42
CA GLY A 74 -1.31 -3.46 0.35
C GLY A 74 0.15 -3.37 0.81
N ALA A 75 0.38 -2.96 2.05
CA ALA A 75 1.66 -3.05 2.75
C ALA A 75 1.39 -3.29 4.25
N ASP A 76 2.21 -4.12 4.87
CA ASP A 76 2.02 -4.60 6.25
C ASP A 76 2.61 -3.63 7.27
N ARG A 77 3.68 -2.94 6.89
CA ARG A 77 4.32 -1.91 7.72
C ARG A 77 4.53 -0.62 6.95
N TYR A 78 4.34 0.49 7.65
CA TYR A 78 4.77 1.81 7.22
C TYR A 78 5.93 2.24 8.11
N VAL A 79 7.05 2.63 7.52
CA VAL A 79 8.28 2.98 8.26
C VAL A 79 8.93 4.24 7.71
N ALA A 80 9.76 4.88 8.55
CA ALA A 80 10.64 5.94 8.10
C ALA A 80 11.56 5.47 6.95
N ASP A 81 11.92 6.38 6.04
CA ASP A 81 12.78 6.08 4.89
C ASP A 81 14.27 5.97 5.27
N THR A 82 14.59 5.08 6.22
CA THR A 82 15.95 4.87 6.73
C THR A 82 16.31 3.38 6.74
N PRO A 83 17.60 3.03 6.53
CA PRO A 83 18.05 1.64 6.60
C PRO A 83 17.71 0.94 7.91
N ASP A 84 17.83 1.64 9.04
CA ASP A 84 17.57 1.06 10.36
C ASP A 84 16.09 0.74 10.57
N ALA A 85 15.19 1.63 10.12
CA ALA A 85 13.75 1.41 10.22
C ALA A 85 13.30 0.24 9.33
N PHE A 86 13.80 0.18 8.09
CA PHE A 86 13.54 -0.95 7.20
C PHE A 86 14.12 -2.27 7.72
N ARG A 87 15.32 -2.24 8.33
CA ARG A 87 15.92 -3.43 8.96
C ARG A 87 15.06 -3.94 10.11
N ALA A 88 14.56 -3.05 10.97
CA ALA A 88 13.69 -3.41 12.08
C ALA A 88 12.38 -4.05 11.57
N ALA A 89 11.71 -3.44 10.59
CA ALA A 89 10.51 -4.00 9.98
C ALA A 89 10.75 -5.34 9.29
N ALA A 90 11.90 -5.52 8.61
CA ALA A 90 12.23 -6.79 7.99
C ALA A 90 12.33 -7.93 9.02
N LEU A 91 13.01 -7.70 10.14
CA LEU A 91 13.13 -8.69 11.21
C LEU A 91 11.78 -9.03 11.83
N GLU A 92 10.94 -8.03 12.06
CA GLU A 92 9.57 -8.22 12.56
C GLU A 92 8.74 -9.07 11.59
N LEU A 93 8.73 -8.71 10.31
CA LEU A 93 7.92 -9.35 9.28
C LEU A 93 8.37 -10.79 8.98
N ILE A 94 9.68 -11.07 9.01
CA ILE A 94 10.20 -12.45 8.89
C ILE A 94 9.62 -13.33 10.00
N GLY A 95 9.50 -12.82 11.22
CA GLY A 95 8.98 -13.56 12.37
C GLY A 95 7.46 -13.79 12.34
N ARG A 96 6.72 -13.05 11.50
CA ARG A 96 5.25 -13.11 11.41
C ARG A 96 4.72 -13.67 10.10
N ALA A 97 5.57 -13.77 9.08
CA ALA A 97 5.16 -14.16 7.74
C ALA A 97 4.39 -15.51 7.75
N PRO A 98 3.20 -15.57 7.11
CA PRO A 98 2.38 -16.76 7.13
C PRO A 98 3.02 -17.91 6.34
N ALA A 99 2.56 -19.13 6.62
CA ALA A 99 2.88 -20.26 5.75
C ALA A 99 2.29 -20.04 4.35
N PHE A 100 3.08 -20.35 3.32
CA PHE A 100 2.59 -20.29 1.94
C PHE A 100 1.86 -21.58 1.59
N ASP A 101 0.57 -21.64 1.93
CA ASP A 101 -0.30 -22.79 1.67
C ASP A 101 -1.63 -22.38 1.01
N ALA A 102 -2.44 -23.38 0.68
CA ALA A 102 -3.72 -23.16 0.01
C ALA A 102 -4.76 -22.46 0.90
N ALA A 103 -4.65 -22.55 2.23
CA ALA A 103 -5.57 -21.87 3.14
C ALA A 103 -5.27 -20.37 3.15
N MET A 104 -3.99 -19.99 3.23
CA MET A 104 -3.55 -18.60 3.12
C MET A 104 -3.98 -17.99 1.77
N LEU A 105 -3.77 -18.69 0.65
CA LEU A 105 -4.17 -18.18 -0.68
C LEU A 105 -5.70 -17.94 -0.79
N ARG A 106 -6.53 -18.79 -0.17
CA ARG A 106 -7.98 -18.58 -0.12
C ARG A 106 -8.36 -17.39 0.76
N ALA A 107 -7.68 -17.21 1.89
CA ALA A 107 -7.90 -16.05 2.76
C ALA A 107 -7.54 -14.74 2.04
N GLU A 108 -6.41 -14.70 1.33
CA GLU A 108 -6.00 -13.53 0.54
C GLU A 108 -6.98 -13.26 -0.61
N GLN A 109 -7.44 -14.29 -1.33
CA GLN A 109 -8.48 -14.12 -2.36
C GLN A 109 -9.76 -13.50 -1.78
N ALA A 110 -10.28 -14.05 -0.68
CA ALA A 110 -11.50 -13.54 -0.03
C ALA A 110 -11.32 -12.09 0.44
N ARG A 111 -10.15 -11.74 0.98
CA ARG A 111 -9.83 -10.35 1.38
C ARG A 111 -9.83 -9.42 0.17
N LEU A 112 -9.21 -9.82 -0.94
CA LEU A 112 -9.15 -9.01 -2.17
C LEU A 112 -10.54 -8.81 -2.78
N GLU A 113 -11.39 -9.84 -2.77
CA GLU A 113 -12.80 -9.75 -3.20
C GLU A 113 -13.59 -8.77 -2.33
N ALA A 114 -13.51 -8.89 -1.01
CA ALA A 114 -14.16 -7.97 -0.07
C ALA A 114 -13.68 -6.53 -0.26
N ARG A 115 -12.40 -6.33 -0.55
CA ARG A 115 -11.83 -5.01 -0.83
C ARG A 115 -12.41 -4.40 -2.11
N VAL A 116 -12.58 -5.19 -3.17
CA VAL A 116 -13.22 -4.74 -4.41
C VAL A 116 -14.69 -4.41 -4.17
N GLU A 117 -15.42 -5.22 -3.41
CA GLU A 117 -16.82 -4.92 -3.05
C GLU A 117 -16.94 -3.61 -2.27
N ARG A 118 -16.06 -3.40 -1.28
CA ARG A 118 -16.11 -2.24 -0.39
C ARG A 118 -15.69 -0.94 -1.07
N PHE A 119 -14.67 -0.98 -1.94
CA PHE A 119 -14.03 0.23 -2.48
C PHE A 119 -14.08 0.36 -4.00
N GLY A 120 -14.61 -0.63 -4.73
CA GLY A 120 -14.60 -0.64 -6.20
C GLY A 120 -15.38 0.50 -6.86
N ALA A 121 -16.28 1.15 -6.13
CA ALA A 121 -17.01 2.33 -6.57
C ALA A 121 -16.36 3.67 -6.14
N CYS A 122 -15.27 3.64 -5.37
CA CYS A 122 -14.54 4.84 -4.98
C CYS A 122 -13.70 5.35 -6.15
N ASN A 123 -13.72 6.67 -6.40
CA ASN A 123 -12.98 7.27 -7.51
C ASN A 123 -11.57 7.73 -7.08
N ASP A 124 -11.40 8.12 -5.82
CA ASP A 124 -10.13 8.58 -5.26
C ASP A 124 -9.88 7.95 -3.88
N ALA A 125 -8.63 7.94 -3.46
CA ALA A 125 -8.23 7.45 -2.14
C ALA A 125 -8.92 8.17 -0.99
N LEU A 126 -9.30 9.44 -1.15
CA LEU A 126 -10.07 10.16 -0.12
C LEU A 126 -11.40 9.46 0.19
N ASP A 127 -12.06 8.88 -0.82
CA ASP A 127 -13.31 8.12 -0.63
C ASP A 127 -13.04 6.80 0.08
N VAL A 128 -11.97 6.12 -0.30
CA VAL A 128 -11.51 4.87 0.35
C VAL A 128 -11.20 5.12 1.82
N TRP A 129 -10.43 6.15 2.13
CA TRP A 129 -10.03 6.48 3.51
C TRP A 129 -11.24 6.89 4.36
N ARG A 130 -12.20 7.62 3.79
CA ARG A 130 -13.48 7.91 4.47
C ARG A 130 -14.27 6.63 4.75
N ALA A 131 -14.35 5.72 3.78
CA ALA A 131 -15.01 4.43 3.95
C ALA A 131 -14.28 3.50 4.94
N LEU A 132 -12.98 3.70 5.14
CA LEU A 132 -12.19 3.05 6.21
C LEU A 132 -12.45 3.65 7.59
N GLY A 133 -13.05 4.84 7.68
CA GLY A 133 -13.36 5.53 8.94
C GLY A 133 -12.46 6.73 9.26
N ALA A 134 -11.68 7.23 8.30
CA ALA A 134 -10.92 8.46 8.50
C ALA A 134 -11.86 9.68 8.57
N ASP A 135 -11.80 10.42 9.68
CA ASP A 135 -12.60 11.64 9.88
C ASP A 135 -12.23 12.77 8.90
N LYS A 136 -10.92 12.91 8.62
CA LYS A 136 -10.34 13.97 7.76
C LYS A 136 -9.39 13.38 6.73
N PRO A 137 -9.91 12.67 5.71
CA PRO A 137 -9.07 11.97 4.73
C PRO A 137 -8.11 12.91 4.00
N GLU A 138 -8.50 14.17 3.77
CA GLU A 138 -7.69 15.20 3.14
C GLU A 138 -6.42 15.59 3.92
N ALA A 139 -6.37 15.32 5.23
CA ALA A 139 -5.20 15.60 6.05
C ALA A 139 -4.13 14.50 5.97
N ILE A 140 -4.50 13.29 5.55
CA ILE A 140 -3.60 12.11 5.52
C ILE A 140 -2.33 12.34 4.67
N PRO A 141 -2.39 12.95 3.47
CA PRO A 141 -1.19 13.18 2.66
C PRO A 141 -0.14 14.02 3.40
N GLY A 142 -0.56 15.05 4.15
CA GLY A 142 0.34 15.93 4.91
C GLY A 142 0.62 15.49 6.34
N MET A 143 0.08 14.36 6.78
CA MET A 143 0.21 13.88 8.15
C MET A 143 1.65 13.45 8.45
N PRO A 144 2.25 13.87 9.59
CA PRO A 144 3.56 13.37 10.01
C PRO A 144 3.56 11.86 10.22
N ASP A 145 4.70 11.21 9.98
CA ASP A 145 4.83 9.74 10.00
C ASP A 145 4.29 9.10 11.29
N ASP A 146 4.70 9.57 12.47
CA ASP A 146 4.26 8.98 13.75
C ASP A 146 2.74 9.08 13.96
N THR A 147 2.15 10.19 13.51
CA THR A 147 0.69 10.39 13.56
C THR A 147 -0.01 9.47 12.57
N PHE A 148 0.55 9.31 11.37
CA PHE A 148 0.03 8.41 10.37
C PHE A 148 0.09 6.94 10.80
N VAL A 149 1.18 6.51 11.43
CA VAL A 149 1.31 5.14 11.97
C VAL A 149 0.19 4.86 12.97
N SER A 150 -0.04 5.79 13.91
CA SER A 150 -1.11 5.66 14.90
C SER A 150 -2.50 5.57 14.26
N LEU A 151 -2.75 6.35 13.21
CA LEU A 151 -3.99 6.29 12.44
C LEU A 151 -4.14 4.97 11.68
N ALA A 152 -3.06 4.52 11.03
CA ALA A 152 -3.07 3.32 10.21
C ALA A 152 -3.35 2.07 11.05
N ASP A 153 -2.85 2.00 12.28
CA ASP A 153 -3.12 0.89 13.18
C ASP A 153 -4.59 0.85 13.66
N GLN A 154 -5.31 1.98 13.60
CA GLN A 154 -6.75 2.05 13.92
C GLN A 154 -7.65 1.76 12.72
N LEU A 155 -7.24 2.18 11.53
CA LEU A 155 -8.08 2.15 10.32
C LEU A 155 -7.81 0.96 9.40
N GLN A 156 -6.83 0.10 9.70
CA GLN A 156 -6.43 -0.96 8.79
C GLN A 156 -7.56 -1.95 8.51
N GLU A 157 -7.70 -2.31 7.23
CA GLU A 157 -8.56 -3.41 6.80
C GLU A 157 -8.25 -4.69 7.60
N SER A 158 -9.28 -5.33 8.16
CA SER A 158 -9.14 -6.50 9.02
C SER A 158 -8.29 -7.57 8.34
N THR A 159 -7.10 -7.82 8.90
CA THR A 159 -6.17 -8.88 8.51
C THR A 159 -6.77 -10.23 8.90
N HIS A 160 -7.69 -10.74 8.09
CA HIS A 160 -8.19 -12.11 8.24
C HIS A 160 -7.11 -13.06 7.77
N ASP A 161 -6.04 -13.23 8.57
CA ASP A 161 -4.92 -14.18 8.41
C ASP A 161 -4.28 -14.26 7.01
N ALA A 162 -4.56 -13.29 6.14
CA ALA A 162 -4.08 -13.25 4.77
C ALA A 162 -2.72 -12.54 4.66
N ARG A 163 -2.43 -11.63 5.60
CA ARG A 163 -1.14 -10.97 5.84
C ARG A 163 -1.06 -10.43 7.27
#